data_AF-A0A522Q317-F1
#
_entry.id   AF-A0A522Q317-F1
#
_cell.length_a   1.000
_cell.length_b   1.000
_cell.length_c   1.000
_cell.angle_alpha   90.00
_cell.angle_beta   90.00
_cell.angle_gamma   90.00
#
_symmetry.space_group_name_H-M   'P 1'
#
loop_
_entity.id
_entity.type
_entity.pdbx_description
1 polymer ?
#
loop_
_entity_poly.entity_id
_entity_poly.type
_entity_poly.pdbx_seq_one_letter_code
_entity_poly.pdbx_strand_id
1 'polypeptide(L)'
;MTLNNFGVASSVERATAWLLQCRGKEAQWLWNWMFRVRDTHVRFDPSKYGWPWQSGTLSWVVPTAFAVIALKQCFRYRGSRAAANRIHRGVEMLFDRSCPDGGWNSGNGIVYGVPMSPHIDTTAIALLALCDEPKSDLVSKSLVWLERESGDCKAPWSVAWSILAMHAYGLPVHEEQEGLSAMSWDKVEDTATLAIAAIALDCMKHGNPFQVMT
;
A
#
# COMPACT_ATOMS: atom_id res chain seq x y z
N MET A 1 -8.32 43.93 6.55
CA MET A 1 -6.87 44.02 6.79
C MET A 1 -6.27 42.67 6.40
N THR A 2 -5.78 42.59 5.18
CA THR A 2 -5.24 41.39 4.53
C THR A 2 -3.84 41.12 5.07
N LEU A 3 -3.69 40.04 5.85
CA LEU A 3 -2.37 39.49 6.17
C LEU A 3 -1.96 38.55 5.04
N ASN A 4 -1.04 39.07 4.23
CA ASN A 4 -0.21 38.34 3.28
C ASN A 4 0.35 37.07 3.91
N ASN A 5 -0.15 35.89 3.50
CA ASN A 5 0.39 34.60 3.86
C ASN A 5 1.40 34.11 2.80
N PHE A 6 2.32 35.00 2.41
CA PHE A 6 3.48 34.61 1.61
C PHE A 6 4.50 33.93 2.54
N GLY A 7 4.64 32.60 2.45
CA GLY A 7 5.89 31.94 2.82
C GLY A 7 5.84 30.63 3.60
N VAL A 8 4.69 30.19 4.12
CA VAL A 8 4.59 28.85 4.73
C VAL A 8 3.83 27.94 3.78
N ALA A 9 4.55 27.26 2.90
CA ALA A 9 3.99 26.12 2.18
C ALA A 9 3.30 25.22 3.21
N SER A 10 2.03 24.88 2.99
CA SER A 10 1.28 24.06 3.95
C SER A 10 2.09 22.81 4.29
N SER A 11 2.06 22.32 5.53
CA SER A 11 2.87 21.13 5.89
C SER A 11 2.60 19.93 4.98
N VAL A 12 1.40 19.86 4.39
CA VAL A 12 1.01 18.92 3.34
C VAL A 12 1.78 19.15 2.01
N GLU A 13 1.98 20.40 1.58
CA GLU A 13 2.79 20.71 0.40
C GLU A 13 4.24 20.23 0.55
N ARG A 14 4.83 20.38 1.75
CA ARG A 14 6.20 19.88 1.99
C ARG A 14 6.27 18.36 1.94
N ALA A 15 5.32 17.67 2.57
CA ALA A 15 5.26 16.21 2.56
C ALA A 15 5.01 15.66 1.14
N THR A 16 4.07 16.25 0.41
CA THR A 16 3.78 15.85 -0.97
C THR A 16 4.93 16.17 -1.92
N ALA A 17 5.59 17.32 -1.78
CA ALA A 17 6.81 17.63 -2.54
C ALA A 17 7.91 16.59 -2.31
N TRP A 18 8.09 16.15 -1.06
CA TRP A 18 9.03 15.06 -0.76
C TRP A 18 8.62 13.75 -1.43
N LEU A 19 7.34 13.36 -1.37
CA LEU A 19 6.84 12.15 -2.05
C LEU A 19 7.04 12.21 -3.57
N LEU A 20 6.87 13.39 -4.18
CA LEU A 20 7.08 13.55 -5.62
C LEU A 20 8.56 13.38 -6.03
N GLN A 21 9.49 13.72 -5.14
CA GLN A 21 10.94 13.66 -5.40
C GLN A 21 11.57 12.34 -4.98
N CYS A 22 11.10 11.72 -3.88
CA CYS A 22 11.66 10.50 -3.33
C CYS A 22 11.46 9.31 -4.28
N ARG A 23 12.50 8.49 -4.41
CA ARG A 23 12.55 7.30 -5.27
C ARG A 23 13.36 6.21 -4.58
N GLY A 24 13.01 4.95 -4.81
CA GLY A 24 13.86 3.82 -4.41
C GLY A 24 15.24 3.89 -5.06
N LYS A 25 16.25 3.34 -4.38
CA LYS A 25 17.65 3.33 -4.83
C LYS A 25 17.83 2.68 -6.21
N GLU A 26 17.00 1.70 -6.53
CA GLU A 26 16.97 1.02 -7.84
C GLU A 26 16.67 1.99 -9.00
N ALA A 27 16.00 3.11 -8.75
CA ALA A 27 15.74 4.12 -9.77
C ALA A 27 17.02 4.78 -10.33
N GLN A 28 18.14 4.68 -9.61
CA GLN A 28 19.43 5.22 -10.02
C GLN A 28 20.05 4.33 -11.13
N TRP A 29 20.55 4.97 -12.19
CA TRP A 29 21.00 4.29 -13.42
C TRP A 29 22.04 3.19 -13.20
N LEU A 30 23.00 3.39 -12.28
CA LEU A 30 24.02 2.40 -11.93
C LEU A 30 23.42 1.14 -11.32
N TRP A 31 22.44 1.31 -10.44
CA TRP A 31 21.77 0.20 -9.76
C TRP A 31 20.81 -0.52 -10.73
N ASN A 32 20.06 0.23 -11.53
CA ASN A 32 19.29 -0.31 -12.65
C ASN A 32 20.13 -1.20 -13.56
N TRP A 33 21.33 -0.76 -13.94
CA TRP A 33 22.23 -1.55 -14.77
C TRP A 33 22.76 -2.78 -14.02
N MET A 34 23.16 -2.65 -12.75
CA MET A 34 23.64 -3.80 -11.96
C MET A 34 22.57 -4.86 -11.73
N PHE A 35 21.33 -4.49 -11.38
CA PHE A 35 20.23 -5.45 -11.21
C PHE A 35 19.90 -6.17 -12.53
N ARG A 36 19.99 -5.46 -13.66
CA ARG A 36 19.74 -6.08 -14.97
C ARG A 36 20.84 -7.02 -15.44
N VAL A 37 22.09 -6.82 -15.00
CA VAL A 37 23.26 -7.48 -15.60
C VAL A 37 23.99 -8.44 -14.64
N ARG A 38 23.95 -8.22 -13.32
CA ARG A 38 24.72 -9.00 -12.34
C ARG A 38 23.88 -9.74 -11.32
N ASP A 39 22.68 -9.25 -10.98
CA ASP A 39 21.82 -9.87 -9.99
C ASP A 39 20.56 -10.46 -10.65
N THR A 40 20.70 -11.63 -11.24
CA THR A 40 19.59 -12.36 -11.88
C THR A 40 18.74 -13.14 -10.87
N HIS A 41 19.04 -13.04 -9.57
CA HIS A 41 18.36 -13.81 -8.54
C HIS A 41 17.07 -13.14 -8.06
N VAL A 42 16.85 -11.89 -8.41
CA VAL A 42 15.70 -11.09 -7.98
C VAL A 42 14.92 -10.67 -9.23
N ARG A 43 13.69 -11.21 -9.40
CA ARG A 43 12.90 -11.04 -10.63
C ARG A 43 11.94 -9.84 -10.56
N PHE A 44 12.48 -8.63 -10.42
CA PHE A 44 11.70 -7.39 -10.59
C PHE A 44 12.36 -6.48 -11.63
N ASP A 45 11.57 -5.64 -12.30
CA ASP A 45 12.05 -4.62 -13.22
C ASP A 45 12.48 -3.37 -12.42
N PRO A 46 13.79 -3.03 -12.36
CA PRO A 46 14.25 -1.93 -11.53
C PRO A 46 13.83 -0.55 -12.10
N SER A 47 13.35 -0.50 -13.36
CA SER A 47 12.72 0.70 -13.92
C SER A 47 11.33 0.99 -13.34
N LYS A 48 10.70 -0.01 -12.71
CA LYS A 48 9.43 0.10 -11.98
C LYS A 48 9.72 0.25 -10.49
N TYR A 49 9.78 1.51 -10.05
CA TYR A 49 10.14 1.86 -8.69
C TYR A 49 9.06 2.69 -8.01
N GLY A 50 8.99 2.52 -6.69
CA GLY A 50 8.03 3.20 -5.82
C GLY A 50 8.76 4.06 -4.80
N TRP A 51 8.48 3.81 -3.53
CA TRP A 51 9.04 4.52 -2.39
C TRP A 51 9.72 3.56 -1.41
N PRO A 52 10.85 3.98 -0.83
CA PRO A 52 11.47 3.28 0.28
C PRO A 52 10.86 3.69 1.63
N TRP A 53 11.11 2.89 2.67
CA TRP A 53 10.88 3.31 4.06
C TRP A 53 11.80 4.47 4.47
N GLN A 54 13.05 4.41 4.03
CA GLN A 54 14.08 5.41 4.32
C GLN A 54 14.84 5.77 3.06
N SER A 55 15.18 7.06 2.92
CA SER A 55 15.93 7.56 1.78
C SER A 55 17.22 6.75 1.56
N GLY A 56 17.54 6.47 0.31
CA GLY A 56 18.72 5.68 -0.05
C GLY A 56 18.57 4.16 0.04
N THR A 57 17.38 3.63 0.34
CA THR A 57 17.07 2.20 0.30
C THR A 57 16.17 1.83 -0.89
N LEU A 58 15.94 0.53 -1.12
CA LEU A 58 15.08 0.05 -2.21
C LEU A 58 13.61 0.38 -1.95
N SER A 59 12.78 0.42 -3.00
CA SER A 59 11.33 0.52 -2.80
C SER A 59 10.78 -0.72 -2.10
N TRP A 60 9.72 -0.54 -1.30
CA TRP A 60 8.97 -1.62 -0.65
C TRP A 60 7.47 -1.43 -0.89
N VAL A 61 6.69 -2.50 -0.77
CA VAL A 61 5.26 -2.50 -1.08
C VAL A 61 4.49 -1.51 -0.19
N VAL A 62 4.61 -1.63 1.13
CA VAL A 62 3.87 -0.79 2.10
C VAL A 62 4.14 0.72 1.94
N PRO A 63 5.40 1.22 1.92
CA PRO A 63 5.64 2.65 1.74
C PRO A 63 5.22 3.14 0.36
N THR A 64 5.28 2.28 -0.67
CA THR A 64 4.77 2.61 -2.00
C THR A 64 3.26 2.77 -1.99
N ALA A 65 2.54 1.84 -1.37
CA ALA A 65 1.09 1.90 -1.24
C ALA A 65 0.63 3.15 -0.48
N PHE A 66 1.25 3.46 0.67
CA PHE A 66 0.92 4.70 1.41
C PHE A 66 1.21 5.97 0.60
N ALA A 67 2.33 6.02 -0.11
CA ALA A 67 2.64 7.16 -0.97
C ALA A 67 1.62 7.33 -2.10
N VAL A 68 1.19 6.22 -2.73
CA VAL A 68 0.16 6.24 -3.77
C VAL A 68 -1.18 6.72 -3.21
N ILE A 69 -1.65 6.16 -2.09
CA ILE A 69 -2.90 6.56 -1.43
C ILE A 69 -2.86 8.07 -1.10
N ALA A 70 -1.79 8.53 -0.45
CA ALA A 70 -1.65 9.93 -0.05
C ALA A 70 -1.62 10.87 -1.25
N LEU A 71 -0.90 10.53 -2.33
CA LEU A 71 -0.83 11.35 -3.53
C LEU A 71 -2.19 11.38 -4.27
N LYS A 72 -2.88 10.25 -4.37
CA LYS A 72 -4.23 10.19 -4.97
C LYS A 72 -5.20 11.10 -4.20
N GLN A 73 -5.21 11.02 -2.86
CA GLN A 73 -6.05 11.88 -2.03
C GLN A 73 -5.68 13.37 -2.11
N CYS A 74 -4.39 13.72 -2.09
CA CYS A 74 -3.95 15.12 -2.10
C CYS A 74 -4.17 15.83 -3.45
N PHE A 75 -4.07 15.09 -4.57
CA PHE A 75 -4.10 15.67 -5.91
C PHE A 75 -5.40 15.42 -6.67
N ARG A 76 -6.39 14.75 -6.06
CA ARG A 76 -7.68 14.40 -6.67
C ARG A 76 -8.32 15.53 -7.49
N TYR A 77 -8.45 16.72 -6.89
CA TYR A 77 -9.12 17.87 -7.52
C TYR A 77 -8.16 18.92 -8.10
N ARG A 78 -6.85 18.76 -7.87
CA ARG A 78 -5.86 19.79 -8.21
C ARG A 78 -5.17 19.55 -9.54
N GLY A 79 -5.21 18.31 -10.07
CA GLY A 79 -4.63 17.95 -11.36
C GLY A 79 -3.13 18.27 -11.45
N SER A 80 -2.27 17.31 -11.10
CA SER A 80 -0.81 17.46 -11.24
C SER A 80 -0.22 16.38 -12.12
N ARG A 81 0.37 16.75 -13.26
CA ARG A 81 1.04 15.80 -14.16
C ARG A 81 2.19 15.07 -13.48
N ALA A 82 2.93 15.76 -12.60
CA ALA A 82 4.01 15.16 -11.82
C ALA A 82 3.46 14.13 -10.82
N ALA A 83 2.36 14.45 -10.13
CA ALA A 83 1.72 13.51 -9.22
C ALA A 83 1.13 12.31 -9.95
N ALA A 84 0.42 12.54 -11.06
CA ALA A 84 -0.12 11.47 -11.90
C ALA A 84 0.98 10.52 -12.38
N ASN A 85 2.12 11.06 -12.83
CA ASN A 85 3.26 10.23 -13.22
C ASN A 85 3.83 9.42 -12.04
N ARG A 86 3.96 10.03 -10.85
CA ARG A 86 4.49 9.32 -9.68
C ARG A 86 3.54 8.25 -9.16
N ILE A 87 2.24 8.53 -9.12
CA ILE A 87 1.19 7.55 -8.79
C ILE A 87 1.32 6.36 -9.75
N HIS A 88 1.34 6.63 -11.06
CA HIS A 88 1.46 5.59 -12.08
C HIS A 88 2.71 4.71 -11.88
N ARG A 89 3.89 5.31 -11.60
CA ARG A 89 5.12 4.54 -11.29
C ARG A 89 4.99 3.67 -10.03
N GLY A 90 4.32 4.18 -9.00
CA GLY A 90 4.03 3.41 -7.80
C GLY A 90 3.17 2.19 -8.09
N VAL A 91 2.10 2.39 -8.86
CA VAL A 91 1.19 1.34 -9.30
C VAL A 91 1.93 0.30 -10.13
N GLU A 92 2.75 0.70 -11.11
CA GLU A 92 3.59 -0.21 -11.89
C GLU A 92 4.51 -1.05 -11.00
N MET A 93 5.14 -0.45 -9.99
CA MET A 93 5.99 -1.16 -9.04
C MET A 93 5.20 -2.18 -8.21
N LEU A 94 3.99 -1.82 -7.75
CA LEU A 94 3.13 -2.74 -7.02
C LEU A 94 2.77 -3.95 -7.89
N PHE A 95 2.32 -3.73 -9.13
CA PHE A 95 2.03 -4.83 -10.06
C PHE A 95 3.26 -5.70 -10.37
N ASP A 96 4.45 -5.10 -10.49
CA ASP A 96 5.67 -5.84 -10.82
C ASP A 96 6.15 -6.76 -9.69
N ARG A 97 5.86 -6.39 -8.44
CA ARG A 97 6.41 -7.07 -7.25
C ARG A 97 5.41 -7.95 -6.52
N SER A 98 4.25 -8.21 -7.13
CA SER A 98 3.28 -9.14 -6.58
C SER A 98 3.78 -10.59 -6.60
N CYS A 99 3.24 -11.41 -5.70
CA CYS A 99 3.45 -12.85 -5.77
C CYS A 99 2.73 -13.46 -6.99
N PRO A 100 3.25 -14.53 -7.61
CA PRO A 100 2.69 -15.09 -8.85
C PRO A 100 1.21 -15.49 -8.77
N ASP A 101 0.77 -15.99 -7.63
CA ASP A 101 -0.60 -16.47 -7.41
C ASP A 101 -1.52 -15.43 -6.75
N GLY A 102 -1.06 -14.18 -6.65
CA GLY A 102 -1.76 -13.10 -5.96
C GLY A 102 -1.13 -12.75 -4.62
N GLY A 103 -1.49 -11.57 -4.13
CA GLY A 103 -0.97 -10.98 -2.91
C GLY A 103 0.43 -10.38 -3.05
N TRP A 104 0.90 -9.81 -1.94
CA TRP A 104 2.20 -9.18 -1.82
C TRP A 104 2.87 -9.58 -0.51
N ASN A 105 4.18 -9.79 -0.58
CA ASN A 105 5.05 -9.69 0.58
C ASN A 105 5.68 -8.28 0.63
N SER A 106 6.72 -8.11 1.44
CA SER A 106 7.35 -6.81 1.63
C SER A 106 7.95 -6.18 0.36
N GLY A 107 8.53 -6.96 -0.57
CA GLY A 107 9.40 -6.37 -1.59
C GLY A 107 9.67 -7.12 -2.90
N ASN A 108 9.41 -8.43 -3.02
CA ASN A 108 9.49 -9.16 -4.30
C ASN A 108 8.77 -10.51 -4.23
N GLY A 109 7.90 -10.80 -5.20
CA GLY A 109 7.20 -12.07 -5.34
C GLY A 109 8.06 -13.29 -5.69
N ILE A 110 9.28 -13.13 -6.23
CA ILE A 110 10.17 -14.26 -6.58
C ILE A 110 11.63 -13.93 -6.22
N VAL A 111 12.27 -14.80 -5.43
CA VAL A 111 13.68 -14.68 -5.03
C VAL A 111 14.40 -16.01 -5.28
N TYR A 112 15.55 -15.98 -5.94
CA TYR A 112 16.29 -17.15 -6.44
C TYR A 112 15.43 -18.13 -7.27
N GLY A 113 14.44 -17.60 -8.01
CA GLY A 113 13.48 -18.43 -8.77
C GLY A 113 12.41 -19.10 -7.92
N VAL A 114 12.43 -18.92 -6.60
CA VAL A 114 11.45 -19.45 -5.67
C VAL A 114 10.32 -18.43 -5.49
N PRO A 115 9.05 -18.81 -5.74
CA PRO A 115 7.90 -18.00 -5.40
C PRO A 115 7.83 -17.76 -3.90
N MET A 116 7.61 -16.50 -3.52
CA MET A 116 7.49 -16.09 -2.13
C MET A 116 6.02 -16.06 -1.70
N SER A 117 5.77 -16.32 -0.41
CA SER A 117 4.43 -16.25 0.15
C SER A 117 4.00 -14.80 0.40
N PRO A 118 2.79 -14.39 0.01
CA PRO A 118 2.23 -13.10 0.38
C PRO A 118 1.93 -12.99 1.88
N HIS A 119 1.90 -11.76 2.39
CA HIS A 119 1.50 -11.43 3.75
C HIS A 119 0.13 -10.74 3.73
N ILE A 120 -0.73 -11.04 4.71
CA ILE A 120 -2.11 -10.55 4.77
C ILE A 120 -2.14 -9.02 4.80
N ASP A 121 -1.43 -8.39 5.75
CA ASP A 121 -1.41 -6.94 5.94
C ASP A 121 -0.84 -6.20 4.73
N THR A 122 0.27 -6.70 4.19
CA THR A 122 0.94 -6.09 3.04
C THR A 122 0.08 -6.19 1.78
N THR A 123 -0.62 -7.33 1.61
CA THR A 123 -1.60 -7.52 0.53
C THR A 123 -2.78 -6.57 0.66
N ALA A 124 -3.37 -6.45 1.85
CA ALA A 124 -4.48 -5.54 2.10
C ALA A 124 -4.10 -4.07 1.84
N ILE A 125 -2.93 -3.63 2.32
CA ILE A 125 -2.42 -2.27 2.10
C ILE A 125 -2.14 -2.01 0.61
N ALA A 126 -1.57 -2.98 -0.12
CA ALA A 126 -1.36 -2.85 -1.56
C ALA A 126 -2.70 -2.75 -2.31
N LEU A 127 -3.69 -3.57 -1.94
CA LEU A 127 -5.03 -3.55 -2.53
C LEU A 127 -5.72 -2.20 -2.32
N LEU A 128 -5.60 -1.59 -1.15
CA LEU A 128 -6.12 -0.23 -0.88
C LEU A 128 -5.55 0.82 -1.84
N ALA A 129 -4.26 0.73 -2.16
CA ALA A 129 -3.62 1.64 -3.12
C ALA A 129 -4.06 1.43 -4.57
N LEU A 130 -4.61 0.25 -4.88
CA LEU A 130 -5.02 -0.18 -6.21
C LEU A 130 -6.55 -0.15 -6.43
N CYS A 131 -7.35 0.27 -5.45
CA CYS A 131 -8.82 0.07 -5.52
C CYS A 131 -9.53 0.84 -6.63
N ASP A 132 -8.95 1.96 -7.08
CA ASP A 132 -9.42 2.78 -8.20
C ASP A 132 -8.68 2.50 -9.52
N GLU A 133 -7.76 1.53 -9.54
CA GLU A 133 -7.10 1.08 -10.77
C GLU A 133 -8.03 0.18 -11.61
N PRO A 134 -7.80 0.08 -12.93
CA PRO A 134 -8.56 -0.84 -13.78
C PRO A 134 -8.55 -2.28 -13.26
N LYS A 135 -9.65 -2.99 -13.48
CA LYS A 135 -9.79 -4.40 -13.10
C LYS A 135 -8.62 -5.22 -13.65
N SER A 136 -8.03 -6.06 -12.80
CA SER A 136 -6.98 -7.00 -13.19
C SER A 136 -7.19 -8.37 -12.53
N ASP A 137 -6.72 -9.40 -13.22
CA ASP A 137 -6.73 -10.77 -12.68
C ASP A 137 -5.91 -10.88 -11.40
N LEU A 138 -4.80 -10.13 -11.31
CA LEU A 138 -3.97 -10.10 -10.10
C LEU A 138 -4.76 -9.56 -8.91
N VAL A 139 -5.41 -8.40 -9.05
CA VAL A 139 -6.22 -7.81 -7.96
C VAL A 139 -7.33 -8.77 -7.55
N SER A 140 -8.00 -9.40 -8.53
CA SER A 140 -9.08 -10.36 -8.27
C SER A 140 -8.57 -11.59 -7.49
N LYS A 141 -7.44 -12.18 -7.91
CA LYS A 141 -6.80 -13.31 -7.19
C LYS A 141 -6.35 -12.91 -5.79
N SER A 142 -5.78 -11.72 -5.64
CA SER A 142 -5.33 -11.18 -4.35
C SER A 142 -6.48 -10.96 -3.38
N LEU A 143 -7.65 -10.52 -3.86
CA LEU A 143 -8.85 -10.37 -3.04
C LEU A 143 -9.38 -11.72 -2.55
N VAL A 144 -9.50 -12.70 -3.46
CA VAL A 144 -9.92 -14.07 -3.09
C VAL A 144 -8.94 -14.71 -2.11
N TRP A 145 -7.64 -14.51 -2.31
CA TRP A 145 -6.61 -14.96 -1.38
C TRP A 145 -6.76 -14.26 -0.03
N LEU A 146 -6.95 -12.94 -0.01
CA LEU A 146 -7.07 -12.16 1.22
C LEU A 146 -8.27 -12.60 2.05
N GLU A 147 -9.46 -12.72 1.44
CA GLU A 147 -10.70 -13.16 2.09
C GLU A 147 -10.53 -14.52 2.76
N ARG A 148 -9.92 -15.49 2.04
CA ARG A 148 -9.65 -16.82 2.58
C ARG A 148 -8.71 -16.78 3.79
N GLU A 149 -7.58 -16.08 3.67
CA GLU A 149 -6.55 -16.09 4.72
C GLU A 149 -6.94 -15.23 5.92
N SER A 150 -7.77 -14.19 5.74
CA SER A 150 -8.26 -13.37 6.85
C SER A 150 -9.23 -14.11 7.75
N GLY A 151 -10.03 -15.05 7.22
CA GLY A 151 -11.00 -15.82 8.01
C GLY A 151 -10.36 -16.65 9.13
N ASP A 152 -9.18 -17.23 8.88
CA ASP A 152 -8.45 -18.03 9.87
C ASP A 152 -7.44 -17.18 10.70
N CYS A 153 -7.24 -15.91 10.33
CA CYS A 153 -6.23 -15.07 10.96
C CYS A 153 -6.62 -14.65 12.38
N LYS A 154 -5.69 -14.80 13.33
CA LYS A 154 -5.86 -14.37 14.74
C LYS A 154 -5.01 -13.15 15.08
N ALA A 155 -4.36 -12.53 14.10
CA ALA A 155 -3.57 -11.33 14.30
C ALA A 155 -4.46 -10.08 14.07
N PRO A 156 -4.79 -9.29 15.11
CA PRO A 156 -5.70 -8.15 14.97
C PRO A 156 -5.22 -7.12 13.96
N TRP A 157 -3.90 -6.90 13.86
CA TRP A 157 -3.30 -6.03 12.84
C TRP A 157 -3.68 -6.45 11.41
N SER A 158 -3.48 -7.72 11.08
CA SER A 158 -3.72 -8.27 9.76
C SER A 158 -5.21 -8.33 9.41
N VAL A 159 -6.05 -8.73 10.37
CA VAL A 159 -7.51 -8.76 10.20
C VAL A 159 -8.05 -7.35 9.96
N ALA A 160 -7.62 -6.37 10.75
CA ALA A 160 -8.08 -4.99 10.62
C ALA A 160 -7.73 -4.37 9.26
N TRP A 161 -6.51 -4.58 8.75
CA TRP A 161 -6.17 -4.15 7.40
C TRP A 161 -6.99 -4.87 6.32
N SER A 162 -7.26 -6.16 6.50
CA SER A 162 -8.08 -6.95 5.57
C SER A 162 -9.51 -6.40 5.48
N ILE A 163 -10.14 -6.10 6.62
CA ILE A 163 -11.45 -5.45 6.68
C ILE A 163 -11.44 -4.14 5.89
N LEU A 164 -10.44 -3.28 6.09
CA LEU A 164 -10.35 -2.00 5.38
C LEU A 164 -10.21 -2.20 3.87
N ALA A 165 -9.36 -3.15 3.43
CA ALA A 165 -9.22 -3.47 2.02
C ALA A 165 -10.53 -4.00 1.43
N MET A 166 -11.13 -5.03 2.04
CA MET A 166 -12.37 -5.65 1.58
C MET A 166 -13.52 -4.63 1.51
N HIS A 167 -13.67 -3.79 2.53
CA HIS A 167 -14.65 -2.69 2.55
C HIS A 167 -14.42 -1.71 1.39
N ALA A 168 -13.17 -1.36 1.06
CA ALA A 168 -12.87 -0.46 -0.05
C ALA A 168 -13.25 -1.04 -1.43
N TYR A 169 -13.27 -2.37 -1.57
CA TYR A 169 -13.73 -3.09 -2.77
C TYR A 169 -15.23 -3.45 -2.72
N GLY A 170 -15.95 -3.06 -1.68
CA GLY A 170 -17.38 -3.35 -1.52
C GLY A 170 -17.70 -4.81 -1.20
N LEU A 171 -16.73 -5.55 -0.64
CA LEU A 171 -16.94 -6.90 -0.13
C LEU A 171 -17.58 -6.85 1.27
N PRO A 172 -18.36 -7.88 1.67
CA PRO A 172 -18.86 -7.98 3.04
C PRO A 172 -17.69 -8.13 4.02
N VAL A 173 -17.81 -7.52 5.20
CA VAL A 173 -16.76 -7.56 6.24
C VAL A 173 -17.31 -7.87 7.64
N HIS A 174 -18.58 -8.26 7.71
CA HIS A 174 -19.29 -8.44 8.99
C HIS A 174 -18.68 -9.56 9.83
N GLU A 175 -18.34 -10.70 9.20
CA GLU A 175 -17.77 -11.85 9.90
C GLU A 175 -16.38 -11.52 10.46
N GLU A 176 -15.53 -10.81 9.70
CA GLU A 176 -14.22 -10.38 10.15
C GLU A 176 -14.31 -9.31 11.23
N GLN A 177 -15.28 -8.38 11.14
CA GLN A 177 -15.53 -7.40 12.19
C GLN A 177 -16.01 -8.06 13.48
N GLU A 178 -16.92 -9.03 13.39
CA GLU A 178 -17.35 -9.83 14.54
C GLU A 178 -16.17 -10.59 15.16
N GLY A 179 -15.39 -11.28 14.33
CA GLY A 179 -14.19 -12.01 14.76
C GLY A 179 -13.15 -11.11 15.42
N LEU A 180 -12.89 -9.92 14.86
CA LEU A 180 -11.99 -8.92 15.43
C LEU A 180 -12.53 -8.39 16.76
N SER A 181 -13.82 -8.05 16.84
CA SER A 181 -14.46 -7.54 18.06
C SER A 181 -14.43 -8.54 19.22
N ALA A 182 -14.48 -9.84 18.90
CA ALA A 182 -14.45 -10.94 19.87
C ALA A 182 -13.03 -11.29 20.36
N MET A 183 -11.97 -10.67 19.82
CA MET A 183 -10.60 -10.92 20.28
C MET A 183 -10.36 -10.39 21.70
N SER A 184 -9.41 -11.01 22.40
CA SER A 184 -8.98 -10.59 23.73
C SER A 184 -8.07 -9.35 23.62
N TRP A 185 -8.58 -8.18 23.99
CA TRP A 185 -7.87 -6.91 23.89
C TRP A 185 -6.98 -6.59 25.10
N ASP A 186 -7.17 -7.30 26.22
CA ASP A 186 -6.46 -7.14 27.49
C ASP A 186 -4.93 -7.34 27.38
N LYS A 187 -4.47 -8.02 26.33
CA LYS A 187 -3.05 -8.33 26.10
C LYS A 187 -2.44 -7.59 24.91
N VAL A 188 -3.21 -6.78 24.20
CA VAL A 188 -2.72 -6.03 23.03
C VAL A 188 -2.19 -4.69 23.50
N GLU A 189 -0.87 -4.59 23.67
CA GLU A 189 -0.20 -3.34 24.07
C GLU A 189 0.26 -2.49 22.87
N ASP A 190 0.17 -3.02 21.65
CA ASP A 190 0.61 -2.30 20.45
C ASP A 190 -0.40 -1.23 20.02
N THR A 191 0.01 0.03 20.13
CA THR A 191 -0.83 1.20 19.85
C THR A 191 -1.27 1.26 18.40
N ALA A 192 -0.41 0.88 17.46
CA ALA A 192 -0.73 0.94 16.03
C ALA A 192 -1.82 -0.09 15.66
N THR A 193 -1.72 -1.29 16.22
CA THR A 193 -2.72 -2.35 16.12
C THR A 193 -4.07 -1.92 16.67
N LEU A 194 -4.10 -1.35 17.88
CA LEU A 194 -5.35 -0.86 18.48
C LEU A 194 -5.99 0.25 17.62
N ALA A 195 -5.18 1.17 17.10
CA ALA A 195 -5.67 2.27 16.26
C ALA A 195 -6.29 1.76 14.96
N ILE A 196 -5.60 0.88 14.23
CA ILE A 196 -6.12 0.32 12.98
C ILE A 196 -7.33 -0.59 13.22
N ALA A 197 -7.35 -1.35 14.31
CA ALA A 197 -8.52 -2.14 14.70
C ALA A 197 -9.75 -1.27 14.97
N ALA A 198 -9.59 -0.15 15.68
CA ALA A 198 -10.69 0.78 15.92
C ALA A 198 -11.24 1.37 14.60
N ILE A 199 -10.35 1.76 13.67
CA ILE A 199 -10.76 2.24 12.34
C ILE A 199 -11.51 1.14 11.57
N ALA A 200 -11.02 -0.10 11.59
CA ALA A 200 -11.63 -1.22 10.89
C ALA A 200 -13.01 -1.60 11.45
N LEU A 201 -13.21 -1.57 12.76
CA LEU A 201 -14.48 -1.88 13.40
C LEU A 201 -15.58 -0.85 13.10
N ASP A 202 -15.20 0.42 12.90
CA ASP A 202 -16.17 1.50 12.63
C ASP A 202 -16.17 1.99 11.17
N CYS A 203 -15.43 1.35 10.26
CA CYS A 203 -15.27 1.83 8.88
C CYS A 203 -16.60 1.93 8.11
N MET A 204 -17.58 1.08 8.43
CA MET A 204 -18.91 1.14 7.81
C MET A 204 -19.78 2.31 8.34
N LYS A 205 -19.51 2.79 9.55
CA LYS A 205 -20.27 3.89 10.18
C LYS A 205 -19.66 5.25 9.87
N HIS A 206 -18.33 5.34 9.91
CA HIS A 206 -17.59 6.59 9.81
C HIS A 206 -16.83 6.76 8.48
N GLY A 207 -16.89 5.74 7.62
CA GLY A 207 -16.15 5.68 6.38
C GLY A 207 -14.75 5.09 6.57
N ASN A 208 -14.19 4.57 5.48
CA ASN A 208 -12.83 4.06 5.45
C ASN A 208 -11.87 5.19 5.04
N PRO A 209 -10.97 5.66 5.93
CA PRO A 209 -10.06 6.76 5.63
C PRO A 209 -8.98 6.42 4.58
N PHE A 210 -8.76 5.14 4.32
CA PHE A 210 -7.83 4.65 3.28
C PHE A 210 -8.50 4.42 1.93
N GLN A 211 -9.83 4.54 1.85
CA GLN A 211 -10.52 4.38 0.57
C GLN A 211 -10.18 5.57 -0.34
N VAL A 212 -9.54 5.26 -1.47
CA VAL A 212 -9.33 6.25 -2.52
C VAL A 212 -10.60 6.32 -3.36
N MET A 213 -11.41 7.33 -3.08
CA MET A 213 -12.56 7.64 -3.94
C MET A 213 -12.06 8.41 -5.17
N THR A 214 -12.50 8.01 -6.37
CA THR A 214 -12.31 8.74 -7.63
C THR A 214 -13.42 9.75 -7.87
#